data_AF-A0A1W9QC48-F1
#
_entry.id   AF-A0A1W9QC48-F1
#
_cell.length_a   1.000
_cell.length_b   1.000
_cell.length_c   1.000
_cell.angle_alpha   90.00
_cell.angle_beta   90.00
_cell.angle_gamma   90.00
#
_symmetry.space_group_name_H-M   'P 1'
#
loop_
_entity.id
_entity.type
_entity.pdbx_description
1 polymer ?
#
loop_
_entity_poly.entity_id
_entity_poly.type
_entity_poly.pdbx_seq_one_letter_code
_entity_poly.pdbx_strand_id
1 'polypeptide(L)'
;MRRGALALGALGALGALGALVTGLGGAEAPPAGSAAQEARAVVADESGRREEARARMLPGGDELVESPSGSDAPSETAPVRPHPVTPIHEAMSRRREVIAALTVALEAKDYERARGLLREAEELEESAPPRDGFGETLRGYRLILDCLSARASGAPISSELEEASARYVREQRMSPRRQVRRVCLEGRSFARA
;
A
#
# COMPACT_ATOMS: atom_id res chain seq x y z
N MET A 1 -50.19 25.45 -23.47
CA MET A 1 -50.83 25.75 -22.17
C MET A 1 -49.81 25.55 -21.06
N ARG A 2 -49.68 26.56 -20.19
CA ARG A 2 -49.16 26.58 -18.80
C ARG A 2 -47.72 26.09 -18.50
N ARG A 3 -46.86 27.10 -18.30
CA ARG A 3 -45.64 27.11 -17.48
C ARG A 3 -46.00 26.98 -15.98
N GLY A 4 -45.16 26.32 -15.18
CA GLY A 4 -45.06 26.51 -13.72
C GLY A 4 -43.58 26.46 -13.36
N ALA A 5 -42.91 27.55 -12.95
CA ALA A 5 -43.01 28.31 -11.70
C ALA A 5 -42.62 27.42 -10.50
N LEU A 6 -41.33 27.44 -10.11
CA LEU A 6 -40.76 28.27 -9.03
C LEU A 6 -41.17 27.78 -7.63
N ALA A 7 -40.19 27.25 -6.88
CA ALA A 7 -40.17 27.33 -5.43
C ALA A 7 -38.73 27.57 -4.97
N LEU A 8 -38.41 28.86 -4.75
CA LEU A 8 -37.33 29.30 -3.88
C LEU A 8 -37.73 28.99 -2.43
N GLY A 9 -36.86 28.31 -1.69
CA GLY A 9 -36.77 28.41 -0.22
C GLY A 9 -35.29 28.63 0.10
N ALA A 10 -34.81 29.81 0.50
CA ALA A 10 -35.10 30.61 1.69
C ALA A 10 -34.57 30.00 2.99
N LEU A 11 -33.42 30.55 3.42
CA LEU A 11 -33.08 30.97 4.79
C LEU A 11 -32.90 29.95 5.92
N GLY A 12 -31.66 29.92 6.44
CA GLY A 12 -31.31 29.58 7.84
C GLY A 12 -29.81 29.86 8.04
N ALA A 13 -29.44 31.10 8.44
CA ALA A 13 -29.14 31.50 9.83
C ALA A 13 -27.96 30.71 10.45
N LEU A 14 -26.75 31.29 10.48
CA LEU A 14 -26.18 32.03 11.63
C LEU A 14 -25.93 31.17 12.88
N GLY A 15 -24.66 30.84 13.11
CA GLY A 15 -24.07 30.49 14.40
C GLY A 15 -22.55 30.64 14.28
N ALA A 16 -21.97 31.81 14.55
CA ALA A 16 -21.53 32.29 15.88
C ALA A 16 -20.57 31.28 16.54
N LEU A 17 -19.26 31.47 16.35
CA LEU A 17 -18.34 32.07 17.33
C LEU A 17 -18.24 31.27 18.63
N GLY A 18 -17.18 30.46 18.74
CA GLY A 18 -16.77 29.75 19.95
C GLY A 18 -15.26 29.82 20.15
N ALA A 19 -14.85 30.88 20.84
CA ALA A 19 -13.64 31.12 21.63
C ALA A 19 -12.36 30.27 21.39
N LEU A 20 -11.30 30.97 20.96
CA LEU A 20 -9.92 30.68 21.33
C LEU A 20 -9.79 30.64 22.87
N VAL A 21 -9.30 29.52 23.40
CA VAL A 21 -8.65 29.48 24.72
C VAL A 21 -7.18 29.19 24.50
N THR A 22 -6.39 30.27 24.51
CA THR A 22 -4.94 30.28 24.66
C THR A 22 -4.60 29.93 26.10
N GLY A 23 -4.29 28.66 26.35
CA GLY A 23 -3.69 28.19 27.60
C GLY A 23 -2.18 28.30 27.53
N LEU A 24 -1.63 29.40 28.05
CA LEU A 24 -0.24 29.54 28.48
C LEU A 24 -0.05 28.67 29.72
N GLY A 25 0.78 27.62 29.62
CA GLY A 25 1.10 26.78 30.75
C GLY A 25 2.40 26.02 30.56
N GLY A 26 3.43 26.47 31.26
CA GLY A 26 4.45 25.59 31.85
C GLY A 26 5.55 25.11 30.90
N ALA A 27 6.63 25.90 30.85
CA ALA A 27 7.95 25.35 30.66
C ALA A 27 8.27 24.44 31.86
N GLU A 28 8.53 23.16 31.60
CA GLU A 28 9.37 22.36 32.49
C GLU A 28 10.13 21.35 31.64
N ALA A 29 11.41 21.66 31.41
CA ALA A 29 12.38 20.74 30.88
C ALA A 29 13.03 19.99 32.06
N PRO A 30 13.00 18.65 32.08
CA PRO A 30 13.93 17.86 32.84
C PRO A 30 14.98 17.18 31.92
N PRO A 31 16.07 16.67 32.52
CA PRO A 31 17.43 16.91 32.03
C PRO A 31 17.94 15.90 31.00
N ALA A 32 18.92 16.38 30.23
CA ALA A 32 19.91 15.56 29.55
C ALA A 32 20.63 14.66 30.56
N GLY A 33 20.60 13.35 30.31
CA GLY A 33 21.47 12.41 31.02
C GLY A 33 20.95 10.98 31.04
N SER A 34 21.71 10.09 30.42
CA SER A 34 21.77 8.66 30.72
C SER A 34 20.68 7.74 30.14
N ALA A 35 20.72 7.52 28.82
CA ALA A 35 20.27 6.26 28.21
C ALA A 35 21.12 5.88 26.98
N ALA A 36 22.40 6.27 26.96
CA ALA A 36 23.36 5.96 25.90
C ALA A 36 24.20 4.70 26.18
N GLN A 37 23.78 3.85 27.11
CA GLN A 37 24.38 2.54 27.38
C GLN A 37 23.25 1.51 27.45
N GLU A 38 23.53 0.33 26.89
CA GLU A 38 22.63 -0.84 26.80
C GLU A 38 21.66 -0.90 25.61
N ALA A 39 22.16 -0.75 24.38
CA ALA A 39 21.59 -1.46 23.22
C ALA A 39 22.61 -1.76 22.11
N ARG A 40 23.92 -1.68 22.38
CA ARG A 40 24.98 -2.08 21.44
C ARG A 40 25.56 -3.43 21.85
N ALA A 41 24.74 -4.48 21.85
CA ALA A 41 25.22 -5.84 22.09
C ALA A 41 24.29 -6.96 21.58
N VAL A 42 23.50 -6.77 20.52
CA VAL A 42 22.78 -7.91 19.89
C VAL A 42 22.58 -7.68 18.38
N VAL A 43 23.65 -7.40 17.63
CA VAL A 43 23.62 -7.50 16.15
C VAL A 43 24.98 -8.02 15.68
N ALA A 44 25.31 -9.25 16.07
CA ALA A 44 26.48 -9.97 15.57
C ALA A 44 26.32 -11.48 15.79
N ASP A 45 25.21 -12.11 15.35
CA ASP A 45 25.16 -13.59 15.31
C ASP A 45 24.06 -14.21 14.41
N GLU A 46 23.68 -13.60 13.28
CA GLU A 46 22.70 -14.23 12.36
C GLU A 46 23.16 -14.37 10.90
N SER A 47 24.41 -14.01 10.59
CA SER A 47 24.98 -14.24 9.25
C SER A 47 25.74 -15.57 9.13
N GLY A 48 26.13 -16.21 10.25
CA GLY A 48 26.92 -17.45 10.22
C GLY A 48 26.12 -18.75 10.05
N ARG A 49 24.84 -18.79 10.46
CA ARG A 49 24.07 -20.06 10.49
C ARG A 49 23.41 -20.47 9.17
N ARG A 50 23.44 -19.62 8.14
CA ARG A 50 22.92 -19.96 6.80
C ARG A 50 23.97 -20.58 5.88
N GLU A 51 25.25 -20.44 6.21
CA GLU A 51 26.36 -20.94 5.38
C GLU A 51 26.75 -22.38 5.75
N GLU A 52 26.64 -22.78 7.02
CA GLU A 52 26.94 -24.15 7.46
C GLU A 52 25.89 -25.20 7.05
N ALA A 53 24.66 -24.80 6.73
CA ALA A 53 23.61 -25.73 6.29
C ALA A 53 23.77 -26.23 4.84
N ARG A 54 24.67 -25.62 4.05
CA ARG A 54 25.00 -26.09 2.67
C ARG A 54 26.24 -26.98 2.60
N ALA A 55 27.02 -27.08 3.67
CA ALA A 55 28.31 -27.79 3.66
C ALA A 55 28.24 -29.28 4.04
N ARG A 56 27.06 -29.84 4.31
CA ARG A 56 26.89 -31.22 4.83
C ARG A 56 26.01 -32.14 4.00
N MET A 57 26.00 -31.99 2.68
CA MET A 57 25.53 -33.05 1.79
C MET A 57 26.59 -33.37 0.76
N LEU A 58 27.41 -34.38 1.08
CA LEU A 58 27.89 -35.44 0.18
C LEU A 58 28.68 -36.44 1.05
N PRO A 59 28.45 -37.75 0.88
CA PRO A 59 29.51 -38.48 0.18
C PRO A 59 29.00 -39.53 -0.81
N GLY A 60 29.78 -39.71 -1.89
CA GLY A 60 30.00 -41.01 -2.53
C GLY A 60 29.17 -41.29 -3.77
N GLY A 61 29.84 -41.31 -4.93
CA GLY A 61 29.26 -41.82 -6.17
C GLY A 61 30.05 -41.36 -7.40
N ASP A 62 31.19 -41.99 -7.61
CA ASP A 62 32.07 -41.89 -8.77
C ASP A 62 31.31 -42.33 -10.04
N GLU A 63 30.97 -41.40 -10.92
CA GLU A 63 30.86 -41.65 -12.36
C GLU A 63 31.15 -40.33 -13.10
N LEU A 64 32.38 -40.25 -13.59
CA LEU A 64 32.86 -39.25 -14.54
C LEU A 64 32.10 -39.41 -15.87
N VAL A 65 31.00 -38.66 -16.03
CA VAL A 65 30.48 -38.38 -17.37
C VAL A 65 31.32 -37.23 -17.94
N GLU A 66 32.31 -37.60 -18.76
CA GLU A 66 33.00 -36.67 -19.67
C GLU A 66 31.95 -35.92 -20.49
N SER A 67 31.65 -34.68 -20.10
CA SER A 67 30.96 -33.74 -20.98
C SER A 67 32.00 -33.29 -22.01
N PRO A 68 31.80 -33.53 -23.31
CA PRO A 68 32.74 -33.08 -24.31
C PRO A 68 32.85 -31.56 -24.25
N SER A 69 34.08 -31.08 -24.02
CA SER A 69 34.50 -29.70 -24.25
C SER A 69 34.15 -29.30 -25.68
N GLY A 70 32.95 -28.77 -25.84
CA GLY A 70 32.47 -28.15 -27.07
C GLY A 70 32.69 -26.66 -27.00
N SER A 71 33.85 -26.22 -27.46
CA SER A 71 34.10 -24.92 -28.09
C SER A 71 33.52 -23.69 -27.38
N ASP A 72 34.37 -22.98 -26.63
CA ASP A 72 34.23 -21.55 -26.38
C ASP A 72 34.19 -20.78 -27.71
N ALA A 73 33.01 -20.67 -28.31
CA ALA A 73 32.68 -19.59 -29.20
C ALA A 73 31.84 -18.61 -28.39
N PRO A 74 32.21 -17.31 -28.30
CA PRO A 74 31.30 -16.32 -27.73
C PRO A 74 30.04 -16.37 -28.60
N SER A 75 28.94 -16.86 -28.04
CA SER A 75 27.65 -16.81 -28.69
C SER A 75 27.41 -15.32 -28.96
N GLU A 76 27.53 -14.91 -30.23
CA GLU A 76 27.13 -13.58 -30.67
C GLU A 76 25.75 -13.37 -30.07
N THR A 77 25.66 -12.43 -29.12
CA THR A 77 24.44 -12.18 -28.39
C THR A 77 23.41 -11.77 -29.42
N ALA A 78 22.54 -12.72 -29.80
CA ALA A 78 21.53 -12.48 -30.81
C ALA A 78 20.80 -11.21 -30.40
N PRO A 79 20.64 -10.22 -31.31
CA PRO A 79 20.06 -8.94 -30.95
C PRO A 79 18.71 -9.20 -30.25
N VAL A 80 18.66 -8.83 -28.96
CA VAL A 80 17.46 -8.99 -28.13
C VAL A 80 16.39 -8.11 -28.76
N ARG A 81 15.49 -8.73 -29.52
CA ARG A 81 14.35 -8.01 -30.09
C ARG A 81 13.39 -7.69 -28.94
N PRO A 82 13.05 -6.42 -28.69
CA PRO A 82 12.09 -6.09 -27.65
C PRO A 82 10.75 -6.77 -27.97
N HIS A 83 10.11 -7.33 -26.95
CA HIS A 83 8.76 -7.84 -27.09
C HIS A 83 7.83 -6.70 -27.53
N PRO A 84 6.90 -6.94 -28.47
CA PRO A 84 6.00 -5.89 -28.93
C PRO A 84 5.14 -5.39 -27.77
N VAL A 85 5.13 -4.08 -27.55
CA VAL A 85 4.22 -3.43 -26.60
C VAL A 85 2.81 -3.52 -27.19
N THR A 86 1.93 -4.20 -26.46
CA THR A 86 0.51 -4.31 -26.83
C THR A 86 -0.31 -3.31 -26.02
N PRO A 87 -1.52 -2.93 -26.46
CA PRO A 87 -2.42 -2.07 -25.68
C PRO A 87 -2.68 -2.58 -24.26
N ILE A 88 -2.65 -3.90 -24.06
CA ILE A 88 -2.78 -4.52 -22.74
C ILE A 88 -1.57 -4.19 -21.85
N HIS A 89 -0.35 -4.17 -22.41
CA HIS A 89 0.85 -3.78 -21.65
C HIS A 89 0.76 -2.33 -21.21
N GLU A 90 0.29 -1.43 -22.07
CA GLU A 90 0.10 -0.01 -21.74
C GLU A 90 -0.95 0.16 -20.63
N ALA A 91 -2.11 -0.49 -20.74
CA ALA A 91 -3.13 -0.47 -19.71
C ALA A 91 -2.60 -1.00 -18.36
N MET A 92 -1.79 -2.05 -18.39
CA MET A 92 -1.15 -2.59 -17.19
C MET A 92 -0.08 -1.66 -16.60
N SER A 93 0.67 -0.94 -17.44
CA SER A 93 1.62 0.07 -16.97
C SER A 93 0.89 1.18 -16.24
N ARG A 94 -0.17 1.74 -16.85
CA ARG A 94 -0.99 2.79 -16.25
C ARG A 94 -1.61 2.35 -14.93
N ARG A 95 -2.21 1.15 -14.88
CA ARG A 95 -2.75 0.56 -13.63
C ARG A 95 -1.67 0.48 -12.54
N ARG A 96 -0.46 0.02 -12.88
CA ARG A 96 0.65 -0.09 -11.90
C ARG A 96 1.12 1.29 -11.43
N GLU A 97 1.24 2.25 -12.33
CA GLU A 97 1.64 3.63 -12.03
C GLU A 97 0.65 4.30 -11.07
N VAL A 98 -0.65 4.18 -11.33
CA VAL A 98 -1.69 4.74 -10.46
C VAL A 98 -1.68 4.08 -9.08
N ILE A 99 -1.58 2.74 -9.00
CA ILE A 99 -1.49 2.04 -7.70
C ILE A 99 -0.22 2.42 -6.93
N ALA A 100 0.91 2.61 -7.62
CA ALA A 100 2.15 3.07 -6.99
C ALA A 100 2.00 4.49 -6.44
N ALA A 101 1.45 5.42 -7.23
CA ALA A 101 1.16 6.78 -6.82
C ALA A 101 0.18 6.83 -5.63
N LEU A 102 -0.85 5.98 -5.66
CA LEU A 102 -1.84 5.86 -4.59
C LEU A 102 -1.18 5.42 -3.28
N THR A 103 -0.31 4.41 -3.36
CA THR A 103 0.45 3.92 -2.19
C THR A 103 1.34 5.02 -1.61
N VAL A 104 2.02 5.81 -2.46
CA VAL A 104 2.82 6.97 -2.01
C VAL A 104 1.95 8.04 -1.34
N ALA A 105 0.79 8.36 -1.90
CA ALA A 105 -0.13 9.33 -1.30
C ALA A 105 -0.63 8.87 0.09
N LEU A 106 -0.97 7.59 0.22
CA LEU A 106 -1.39 7.00 1.51
C LEU A 106 -0.26 7.02 2.55
N GLU A 107 0.98 6.76 2.15
CA GLU A 107 2.17 6.89 3.02
C GLU A 107 2.39 8.34 3.48
N ALA A 108 2.23 9.28 2.57
CA ALA A 108 2.35 10.71 2.84
C ALA A 108 1.16 11.29 3.64
N LYS A 109 0.14 10.46 3.94
CA LYS A 109 -1.15 10.88 4.54
C LYS A 109 -1.88 11.95 3.72
N ASP A 110 -1.63 12.00 2.42
CA ASP A 110 -2.32 12.89 1.49
C ASP A 110 -3.61 12.22 1.00
N TYR A 111 -4.64 12.26 1.85
CA TYR A 111 -5.90 11.56 1.60
C TYR A 111 -6.69 12.14 0.44
N GLU A 112 -6.59 13.45 0.18
CA GLU A 112 -7.24 14.07 -0.98
C GLU A 112 -6.63 13.57 -2.29
N ARG A 113 -5.30 13.54 -2.37
CA ARG A 113 -4.60 12.95 -3.52
C ARG A 113 -4.92 11.47 -3.67
N ALA A 114 -4.97 10.71 -2.58
CA ALA A 114 -5.33 9.30 -2.61
C ALA A 114 -6.76 9.08 -3.15
N ARG A 115 -7.74 9.92 -2.77
CA ARG A 115 -9.10 9.88 -3.35
C ARG A 115 -9.10 10.17 -4.84
N GLY A 116 -8.31 11.15 -5.28
CA GLY A 116 -8.13 11.46 -6.70
C GLY A 116 -7.62 10.25 -7.49
N LEU A 117 -6.55 9.62 -7.00
CA LEU A 117 -5.92 8.47 -7.65
C LEU A 117 -6.82 7.21 -7.64
N LEU A 118 -7.65 7.02 -6.62
CA LEU A 118 -8.65 5.94 -6.63
C LEU A 118 -9.70 6.13 -7.72
N ARG A 119 -10.23 7.36 -7.89
CA ARG A 119 -11.18 7.66 -8.97
C ARG A 119 -10.54 7.44 -10.34
N GLU A 120 -9.31 7.89 -10.53
CA GLU A 120 -8.55 7.63 -11.76
C GLU A 120 -8.38 6.12 -12.01
N ALA A 121 -8.09 5.34 -10.97
CA ALA A 121 -7.96 3.89 -11.08
C ALA A 121 -9.29 3.21 -11.44
N GLU A 122 -10.42 3.71 -10.93
CA GLU A 122 -11.77 3.21 -11.23
C GLU A 122 -12.14 3.52 -12.69
N GLU A 123 -11.87 4.73 -13.17
CA GLU A 123 -12.06 5.12 -14.57
C GLU A 123 -11.19 4.25 -15.51
N LEU A 124 -9.96 3.92 -15.10
CA LEU A 124 -9.10 2.99 -15.84
C LEU A 124 -9.66 1.56 -15.87
N GLU A 125 -10.34 1.11 -14.81
CA GLU A 125 -10.95 -0.21 -14.78
C GLU A 125 -12.19 -0.29 -15.68
N GLU A 126 -12.96 0.79 -15.76
CA GLU A 126 -14.14 0.88 -16.63
C GLU A 126 -13.77 0.99 -18.12
N SER A 127 -12.65 1.64 -18.44
CA SER A 127 -12.23 1.92 -19.83
C SER A 127 -11.26 0.90 -20.44
N ALA A 128 -10.55 0.12 -19.63
CA ALA A 128 -9.64 -0.91 -20.11
C ALA A 128 -10.31 -2.30 -20.13
N PRO A 129 -9.76 -3.28 -20.88
CA PRO A 129 -10.26 -4.65 -20.82
C PRO A 129 -10.30 -5.15 -19.36
N PRO A 130 -11.43 -5.75 -18.94
CA PRO A 130 -11.63 -6.18 -17.56
C PRO A 130 -10.53 -7.16 -17.19
N ARG A 131 -10.03 -7.04 -15.96
CA ARG A 131 -8.98 -7.92 -15.47
C ARG A 131 -9.35 -8.44 -14.10
N ASP A 132 -9.31 -9.77 -14.00
CA ASP A 132 -9.57 -10.47 -12.74
C ASP A 132 -8.75 -9.86 -11.60
N GLY A 133 -9.43 -9.45 -10.53
CA GLY A 133 -8.80 -8.99 -9.31
C GLY A 133 -8.51 -7.49 -9.21
N PHE A 134 -8.60 -6.71 -10.29
CA PHE A 134 -8.27 -5.27 -10.20
C PHE A 134 -9.34 -4.51 -9.41
N GLY A 135 -10.62 -4.72 -9.69
CA GLY A 135 -11.72 -4.17 -8.89
C GLY A 135 -11.62 -4.53 -7.39
N GLU A 136 -11.25 -5.77 -7.06
CA GLU A 136 -11.03 -6.22 -5.68
C GLU A 136 -9.82 -5.53 -5.04
N THR A 137 -8.81 -5.22 -5.84
CA THR A 137 -7.64 -4.45 -5.39
C THR A 137 -8.07 -3.02 -5.04
N LEU A 138 -8.84 -2.36 -5.92
CA LEU A 138 -9.36 -1.00 -5.68
C LEU A 138 -10.27 -0.95 -4.44
N ARG A 139 -11.14 -1.94 -4.27
CA ARG A 139 -11.97 -2.07 -3.07
C ARG A 139 -11.14 -2.13 -1.79
N GLY A 140 -10.02 -2.84 -1.80
CA GLY A 140 -9.11 -2.91 -0.65
C GLY A 140 -8.47 -1.55 -0.32
N TYR A 141 -8.03 -0.82 -1.34
CA TYR A 141 -7.48 0.53 -1.16
C TYR A 141 -8.52 1.55 -0.70
N ARG A 142 -9.76 1.45 -1.16
CA ARG A 142 -10.87 2.27 -0.67
C ARG A 142 -11.10 2.07 0.84
N LEU A 143 -11.18 0.82 1.29
CA LEU A 143 -11.28 0.50 2.73
C LEU A 143 -10.13 1.12 3.53
N ILE A 144 -8.89 0.98 3.06
CA ILE A 144 -7.71 1.57 3.72
C ILE A 144 -7.87 3.09 3.86
N LEU A 145 -8.25 3.77 2.77
CA LEU A 145 -8.42 5.22 2.76
C LEU A 145 -9.54 5.69 3.69
N ASP A 146 -10.66 4.99 3.71
CA ASP A 146 -11.80 5.30 4.59
C ASP A 146 -11.41 5.15 6.07
N CYS A 147 -10.73 4.05 6.42
CA CYS A 147 -10.24 3.82 7.77
C CYS A 147 -9.21 4.87 8.22
N LEU A 148 -8.28 5.26 7.34
CA LEU A 148 -7.30 6.31 7.65
C LEU A 148 -7.96 7.68 7.80
N SER A 149 -8.91 8.01 6.92
CA SER A 149 -9.64 9.28 6.94
C SER A 149 -10.45 9.42 8.23
N ALA A 150 -11.16 8.37 8.65
CA ALA A 150 -11.91 8.35 9.91
C ALA A 150 -11.00 8.57 11.13
N ARG A 151 -9.85 7.88 11.17
CA ARG A 151 -8.89 8.05 12.27
C ARG A 151 -8.27 9.46 12.28
N ALA A 152 -7.95 10.01 11.11
CA ALA A 152 -7.36 11.34 11.01
C ALA A 152 -8.31 12.46 11.46
N SER A 153 -9.63 12.27 11.31
CA SER A 153 -10.63 13.20 11.83
C SER A 153 -10.94 13.01 13.33
N GLY A 154 -10.32 12.02 13.99
CA GLY A 154 -10.63 11.66 15.37
C GLY A 154 -11.97 10.93 15.53
N ALA A 155 -12.62 10.57 14.43
CA ALA A 155 -13.87 9.81 14.45
C ALA A 155 -13.59 8.32 14.72
N PRO A 156 -14.47 7.64 15.47
CA PRO A 156 -14.40 6.18 15.56
C PRO A 156 -14.66 5.57 14.17
N ILE A 157 -14.01 4.43 13.90
CA ILE A 157 -14.35 3.61 12.75
C ILE A 157 -15.79 3.09 12.96
N SER A 158 -16.64 3.27 11.94
CA SER A 158 -18.01 2.76 12.02
C SER A 158 -18.03 1.23 12.01
N SER A 159 -19.03 0.64 12.67
CA SER A 159 -19.23 -0.82 12.68
C SER A 159 -19.37 -1.39 11.26
N GLU A 160 -20.01 -0.64 10.35
CA GLU A 160 -20.14 -1.01 8.94
C GLU A 160 -18.77 -1.08 8.23
N LEU A 161 -17.89 -0.09 8.46
CA LEU A 161 -16.55 -0.07 7.86
C LEU A 161 -15.66 -1.17 8.44
N GLU A 162 -15.79 -1.45 9.74
CA GLU A 162 -15.10 -2.56 10.40
C GLU A 162 -15.56 -3.92 9.84
N GLU A 163 -16.87 -4.13 9.70
CA GLU A 163 -17.44 -5.36 9.13
C GLU A 163 -17.04 -5.54 7.66
N ALA A 164 -17.12 -4.46 6.86
CA ALA A 164 -16.69 -4.49 5.47
C ALA A 164 -15.20 -4.86 5.33
N SER A 165 -14.35 -4.32 6.22
CA SER A 165 -12.93 -4.64 6.28
C SER A 165 -12.67 -6.09 6.70
N ALA A 166 -13.36 -6.57 7.74
CA ALA A 166 -13.25 -7.95 8.19
C ALA A 166 -13.69 -8.95 7.11
N ARG A 167 -14.79 -8.66 6.43
CA ARG A 167 -15.28 -9.44 5.28
C ARG A 167 -14.25 -9.48 4.15
N TYR A 168 -13.72 -8.33 3.76
CA TYR A 168 -12.66 -8.25 2.74
C TYR A 168 -11.46 -9.13 3.09
N VAL A 169 -11.00 -9.09 4.35
CA VAL A 169 -9.84 -9.88 4.81
C VAL A 169 -10.11 -11.40 4.78
N ARG A 170 -11.36 -11.83 5.00
CA ARG A 170 -11.75 -13.25 4.93
C ARG A 170 -11.85 -13.74 3.48
N GLU A 171 -12.46 -12.96 2.60
CA GLU A 171 -12.82 -13.38 1.25
C GLU A 171 -11.67 -13.21 0.26
N GLN A 172 -10.86 -12.18 0.43
CA GLN A 172 -9.87 -11.79 -0.59
C GLN A 172 -8.49 -12.35 -0.29
N ARG A 173 -7.78 -12.73 -1.35
CA ARG A 173 -6.37 -13.20 -1.30
C ARG A 173 -5.38 -12.19 -1.89
N MET A 174 -5.86 -11.01 -2.28
CA MET A 174 -5.09 -9.99 -2.99
C MET A 174 -4.16 -9.18 -2.07
N SER A 175 -3.19 -8.49 -2.68
CA SER A 175 -2.17 -7.66 -2.02
C SER A 175 -2.72 -6.75 -0.91
N PRO A 176 -3.78 -5.93 -1.13
CA PRO A 176 -4.26 -4.98 -0.12
C PRO A 176 -4.77 -5.63 1.17
N ARG A 177 -5.10 -6.92 1.15
CA ARG A 177 -5.64 -7.68 2.30
C ARG A 177 -4.83 -7.48 3.58
N ARG A 178 -3.49 -7.57 3.48
CA ARG A 178 -2.61 -7.39 4.66
C ARG A 178 -2.70 -5.96 5.20
N GLN A 179 -2.75 -4.98 4.31
CA GLN A 179 -2.85 -3.57 4.67
C GLN A 179 -4.23 -3.21 5.23
N VAL A 180 -5.32 -3.76 4.68
CA VAL A 180 -6.68 -3.61 5.24
C VAL A 180 -6.72 -4.12 6.67
N ARG A 181 -6.21 -5.34 6.93
CA ARG A 181 -6.13 -5.89 8.29
C ARG A 181 -5.35 -4.95 9.22
N ARG A 182 -4.13 -4.58 8.81
CA ARG A 182 -3.22 -3.73 9.58
C ARG A 182 -3.83 -2.37 9.94
N VAL A 183 -4.44 -1.70 8.97
CA VAL A 183 -4.91 -0.32 9.10
C VAL A 183 -6.30 -0.26 9.73
N CYS A 184 -7.24 -1.05 9.23
CA CYS A 184 -8.63 -0.97 9.66
C CYS A 184 -8.85 -1.69 10.99
N LEU A 185 -8.31 -2.91 11.14
CA LEU A 185 -8.62 -3.79 12.29
C LEU A 185 -7.58 -3.70 13.40
N GLU A 186 -6.29 -3.56 13.07
CA GLU A 186 -5.22 -3.45 14.07
C GLU A 186 -4.89 -2.01 14.45
N GLY A 187 -5.47 -1.03 13.76
CA GLY A 187 -5.30 0.40 14.02
C GLY A 187 -3.88 0.94 13.83
N ARG A 188 -3.07 0.25 13.03
CA ARG A 188 -1.69 0.67 12.73
C ARG A 188 -1.68 1.68 11.59
N SER A 189 -0.61 2.46 11.50
CA SER A 189 -0.37 3.34 10.35
C SER A 189 -0.19 2.52 9.07
N PHE A 190 -0.54 3.13 7.94
CA PHE A 190 -0.15 2.63 6.63
C PHE A 190 1.36 2.75 6.48
N ALA A 191 2.03 1.65 6.17
CA ALA A 191 3.43 1.65 5.76
C ALA A 191 3.66 0.51 4.77
N ARG A 192 4.57 0.73 3.82
CA ARG A 192 5.10 -0.35 2.98
C ARG A 192 5.55 -1.52 3.86
N ALA A 193 5.09 -2.71 3.48
CA ALA A 193 5.50 -3.96 4.10
C ALA A 193 6.87 -4.37 3.58
#